data_AF-A0A399GJA0-F1
#
_entry.id   AF-A0A399GJA0-F1
#
_cell.length_a   1.000
_cell.length_b   1.000
_cell.length_c   1.000
_cell.angle_alpha   90.00
_cell.angle_beta   90.00
_cell.angle_gamma   90.00
#
_symmetry.space_group_name_H-M   'P 1'
#
loop_
_entity.id
_entity.type
_entity.pdbx_description
1 polymer ?
#
loop_
_entity_poly.entity_id
_entity_poly.type
_entity_poly.pdbx_seq_one_letter_code
_entity_poly.pdbx_strand_id
1 'polypeptide(L)'
;MRIVVGPWRPCAALPGDCGAVKKLGGMAVVLRSPGEYGPHPHGPEDLCEAGERVYARALRVGGIARPEAEDAGCLFELGLLQADPTDLEWLLPARPGEVLAGLLHGIRDQTALTQERMTSVAAAAERFAALQVAELPAGGGVRAVEGKDYIQGLIDEESAKCTTEHAGIQPGGIRSEFHLSRALPLVQDLAGRGLRVRSLYTHVARHGMGLQAYLDLVGPTVEIRTLDVVPERLVMFDRSVAYVAAVPDRTVALEIRIPALVDYLYAVFECFWRTALPLDDRLSDRSEVEGITHRERVIASLLAEGLTDTEVAERLGVNVRTCRHHIAKLADVLGSSSRTQLGVRIAEAGLDTLPYVSAPGPESPTGL
;
A
#
# COMPACT_ATOMS: atom_id res chain seq x y z
N MET A 1 9.69 36.63 -3.63
CA MET A 1 9.65 37.13 -2.24
C MET A 1 10.16 38.57 -2.21
N ARG A 2 9.30 39.57 -1.96
CA ARG A 2 9.67 40.99 -1.73
C ARG A 2 8.76 41.57 -0.65
N ILE A 3 9.35 42.24 0.35
CA ILE A 3 8.72 42.78 1.57
C ILE A 3 8.80 44.31 1.53
N VAL A 4 7.77 45.03 2.00
CA VAL A 4 7.78 46.50 2.24
C VAL A 4 7.09 46.82 3.60
N VAL A 5 7.60 47.79 4.38
CA VAL A 5 7.35 47.99 5.85
C VAL A 5 6.86 49.42 6.19
N GLY A 6 5.97 49.59 7.21
CA GLY A 6 5.51 50.87 7.82
C GLY A 6 5.04 50.77 9.32
N PRO A 7 4.87 51.87 10.11
CA PRO A 7 4.95 51.86 11.60
C PRO A 7 3.63 51.73 12.42
N TRP A 8 3.73 51.40 13.73
CA TRP A 8 2.71 50.76 14.63
C TRP A 8 2.24 51.57 15.87
N ARG A 9 1.03 51.30 16.45
CA ARG A 9 0.57 51.70 17.82
C ARG A 9 -0.32 50.63 18.54
N PRO A 10 -0.35 50.53 19.91
CA PRO A 10 -0.87 49.38 20.68
C PRO A 10 -2.31 49.53 21.27
N CYS A 11 -2.96 48.40 21.56
CA CYS A 11 -4.26 48.28 22.25
C CYS A 11 -4.14 47.39 23.53
N ALA A 12 -4.93 47.66 24.57
CA ALA A 12 -4.89 46.95 25.87
C ALA A 12 -6.15 46.10 26.16
N ALA A 13 -5.90 44.87 26.64
CA ALA A 13 -6.65 43.99 27.56
C ALA A 13 -8.04 43.38 27.20
N LEU A 14 -8.11 42.03 27.07
CA LEU A 14 -8.91 41.04 27.88
C LEU A 14 -8.87 39.60 27.24
N PRO A 15 -9.24 38.50 27.95
CA PRO A 15 -8.56 37.20 27.86
C PRO A 15 -9.28 36.09 27.08
N GLY A 16 -8.50 35.27 26.37
CA GLY A 16 -8.90 34.02 25.70
C GLY A 16 -7.74 33.45 24.87
N ASP A 17 -7.56 32.13 24.92
CA ASP A 17 -6.43 31.29 24.51
C ASP A 17 -5.40 31.77 23.47
N CYS A 18 -4.13 31.50 23.79
CA CYS A 18 -2.93 32.02 23.14
C CYS A 18 -2.30 30.97 22.20
N GLY A 19 -2.66 31.02 20.91
CA GLY A 19 -1.89 30.38 19.83
C GLY A 19 -0.72 31.28 19.41
N ALA A 20 0.48 30.71 19.25
CA ALA A 20 1.76 31.43 19.15
C ALA A 20 1.77 32.60 18.15
N VAL A 21 1.66 33.82 18.68
CA VAL A 21 1.78 35.09 17.95
C VAL A 21 3.27 35.48 17.87
N LYS A 22 3.90 35.35 16.69
CA LYS A 22 5.17 36.04 16.42
C LYS A 22 4.86 37.47 15.96
N LYS A 23 5.07 38.43 16.87
CA LYS A 23 4.92 39.86 16.63
C LYS A 23 5.87 40.36 15.54
N LEU A 24 5.31 40.78 14.42
CA LEU A 24 5.80 41.89 13.58
C LEU A 24 4.56 42.62 13.02
N GLY A 25 4.22 43.78 13.61
CA GLY A 25 3.39 44.82 12.97
C GLY A 25 1.91 44.52 12.66
N GLY A 26 1.03 44.60 13.67
CA GLY A 26 -0.21 45.41 13.59
C GLY A 26 -1.37 45.14 12.63
N MET A 27 -1.46 44.02 11.92
CA MET A 27 -2.70 43.57 11.27
C MET A 27 -2.87 42.07 11.47
N ALA A 28 -4.03 41.66 11.99
CA ALA A 28 -4.44 40.27 11.97
C ALA A 28 -4.95 39.95 10.56
N VAL A 29 -4.07 39.41 9.70
CA VAL A 29 -4.50 38.75 8.47
C VAL A 29 -4.76 37.29 8.82
N VAL A 30 -6.03 36.89 8.78
CA VAL A 30 -6.40 35.48 8.82
C VAL A 30 -6.02 34.89 7.46
N LEU A 31 -4.80 34.35 7.35
CA LEU A 31 -4.43 33.50 6.22
C LEU A 31 -5.09 32.14 6.46
N ARG A 32 -6.23 31.90 5.79
CA ARG A 32 -6.85 30.57 5.74
C ARG A 32 -5.95 29.68 4.89
N SER A 33 -5.64 28.49 5.40
CA SER A 33 -4.87 27.46 4.69
C SER A 33 -5.61 27.02 3.41
N PRO A 34 -4.91 26.49 2.37
CA PRO A 34 -5.51 26.08 1.08
C PRO A 34 -6.51 24.90 1.13
N GLY A 35 -7.17 24.63 2.26
CA GLY A 35 -8.03 23.46 2.46
C GLY A 35 -9.33 23.73 3.21
N GLU A 36 -9.79 24.99 3.29
CA GLU A 36 -11.09 25.33 3.90
C GLU A 36 -12.28 25.37 2.92
N TYR A 37 -12.04 25.17 1.62
CA TYR A 37 -13.09 24.97 0.63
C TYR A 37 -13.37 23.46 0.50
N GLY A 38 -14.63 23.04 0.54
CA GLY A 38 -15.02 21.63 0.57
C GLY A 38 -14.42 20.79 -0.57
N PRO A 39 -14.36 19.45 -0.43
CA PRO A 39 -13.68 18.58 -1.40
C PRO A 39 -14.36 18.67 -2.77
N HIS A 40 -13.66 19.23 -3.75
CA HIS A 40 -14.14 19.29 -5.13
C HIS A 40 -13.77 18.00 -5.91
N PRO A 41 -14.65 17.48 -6.78
CA PRO A 41 -14.50 16.17 -7.40
C PRO A 41 -13.69 16.19 -8.71
N HIS A 42 -12.50 16.81 -8.73
CA HIS A 42 -11.63 16.83 -9.91
C HIS A 42 -10.15 16.84 -9.53
N GLY A 43 -9.27 16.57 -10.50
CA GLY A 43 -7.82 16.60 -10.30
C GLY A 43 -7.31 18.01 -9.97
N PRO A 44 -6.11 18.13 -9.38
CA PRO A 44 -5.53 19.41 -8.96
C PRO A 44 -5.22 20.38 -10.12
N GLU A 45 -5.32 19.91 -11.37
CA GLU A 45 -5.02 20.68 -12.58
C GLU A 45 -6.27 21.05 -13.39
N ASP A 46 -7.46 20.63 -12.95
CA ASP A 46 -8.71 20.80 -13.68
C ASP A 46 -9.62 21.88 -13.05
N LEU A 47 -10.41 22.55 -13.90
CA LEU A 47 -11.51 23.42 -13.44
C LEU A 47 -12.81 22.64 -13.39
N CYS A 48 -13.60 22.85 -12.34
CA CYS A 48 -14.98 22.40 -12.33
C CYS A 48 -15.87 23.31 -13.20
N GLU A 49 -17.03 22.79 -13.62
CA GLU A 49 -18.00 23.53 -14.42
C GLU A 49 -18.48 24.84 -13.73
N ALA A 50 -18.56 24.83 -12.40
CA ALA A 50 -18.86 26.04 -11.62
C ALA A 50 -17.71 27.06 -11.68
N GLY A 51 -16.46 26.60 -11.57
CA GLY A 51 -15.26 27.41 -11.69
C GLY A 51 -15.14 28.07 -13.06
N GLU A 52 -15.38 27.33 -14.15
CA GLU A 52 -15.38 27.90 -15.50
C GLU A 52 -16.39 29.04 -15.65
N ARG A 53 -17.63 28.86 -15.16
CA ARG A 53 -18.68 29.88 -15.24
C ARG A 53 -18.32 31.13 -14.44
N VAL A 54 -17.83 30.95 -13.20
CA VAL A 54 -17.46 32.04 -12.30
C VAL A 54 -16.28 32.84 -12.86
N TYR A 55 -15.23 32.15 -13.35
CA TYR A 55 -14.07 32.79 -13.94
C TYR A 55 -14.40 33.53 -15.24
N ALA A 56 -15.21 32.92 -16.12
CA ALA A 56 -15.65 33.57 -17.35
C ALA A 56 -16.49 34.83 -17.09
N ARG A 57 -17.25 34.86 -16.00
CA ARG A 57 -17.98 36.06 -15.56
C ARG A 57 -17.04 37.11 -14.98
N ALA A 58 -16.10 36.72 -14.12
CA ALA A 58 -15.10 37.63 -13.57
C ALA A 58 -14.29 38.32 -14.66
N LEU A 59 -13.85 37.59 -15.70
CA LEU A 59 -13.15 38.15 -16.86
C LEU A 59 -13.99 39.16 -17.65
N ARG A 60 -15.30 38.97 -17.73
CA ARG A 60 -16.22 39.87 -18.46
C ARG A 60 -16.52 41.15 -17.69
N VAL A 61 -16.68 41.06 -16.38
CA VAL A 61 -17.12 42.16 -15.51
C VAL A 61 -15.95 42.89 -14.86
N GLY A 62 -14.74 42.31 -14.91
CA GLY A 62 -13.51 42.88 -14.32
C GLY A 62 -13.31 42.53 -12.85
N GLY A 63 -14.24 41.78 -12.25
CA GLY A 63 -14.17 41.25 -10.90
C GLY A 63 -15.53 40.76 -10.41
N ILE A 64 -15.55 40.10 -9.26
CA ILE A 64 -16.75 39.55 -8.60
C ILE A 64 -16.63 39.67 -7.08
N ALA A 65 -17.74 39.61 -6.35
CA ALA A 65 -17.69 39.53 -4.90
C ALA A 65 -17.22 38.13 -4.45
N ARG A 66 -16.47 38.08 -3.35
CA ARG A 66 -15.91 36.84 -2.79
C ARG A 66 -16.93 35.72 -2.53
N PRO A 67 -18.17 35.98 -2.04
CA PRO A 67 -19.19 34.95 -1.88
C PRO A 67 -19.63 34.31 -3.20
N GLU A 68 -19.47 35.00 -4.33
CA GLU A 68 -19.83 34.48 -5.65
C GLU A 68 -18.84 33.42 -6.17
N ALA A 69 -17.71 33.23 -5.47
CA ALA A 69 -16.71 32.20 -5.75
C ALA A 69 -16.62 31.12 -4.67
N GLU A 70 -17.55 31.08 -3.71
CA GLU A 70 -17.51 30.17 -2.56
C GLU A 70 -17.52 28.69 -2.99
N ASP A 71 -18.27 28.36 -4.04
CA ASP A 71 -18.37 27.01 -4.62
C ASP A 71 -17.29 26.70 -5.68
N ALA A 72 -16.28 27.55 -5.84
CA ALA A 72 -15.26 27.46 -6.89
C ALA A 72 -13.82 27.52 -6.34
N GLY A 73 -13.51 26.69 -5.34
CA GLY A 73 -12.20 26.63 -4.67
C GLY A 73 -11.01 26.46 -5.62
N CYS A 74 -11.22 25.70 -6.72
CA CYS A 74 -10.23 25.48 -7.77
C CYS A 74 -9.67 26.77 -8.40
N LEU A 75 -10.44 27.87 -8.43
CA LEU A 75 -9.98 29.16 -8.96
C LEU A 75 -8.92 29.83 -8.09
N PHE A 76 -8.89 29.53 -6.80
CA PHE A 76 -7.86 30.01 -5.88
C PHE A 76 -6.62 29.13 -5.92
N GLU A 77 -6.79 27.80 -5.97
CA GLU A 77 -5.69 26.83 -6.07
C GLU A 77 -4.87 27.04 -7.35
N LEU A 78 -5.55 27.29 -8.48
CA LEU A 78 -4.92 27.59 -9.77
C LEU A 78 -4.50 29.07 -9.91
N GLY A 79 -4.79 29.92 -8.92
CA GLY A 79 -4.44 31.35 -8.93
C GLY A 79 -5.17 32.21 -9.96
N LEU A 80 -6.32 31.73 -10.47
CA LEU A 80 -7.16 32.40 -11.48
C LEU A 80 -7.99 33.55 -10.89
N LEU A 81 -8.31 33.52 -9.60
CA LEU A 81 -8.90 34.63 -8.86
C LEU A 81 -7.98 35.07 -7.73
N GLN A 82 -7.81 36.38 -7.58
CA GLN A 82 -6.98 37.00 -6.55
C GLN A 82 -7.76 38.08 -5.82
N ALA A 83 -7.47 38.29 -4.54
CA ALA A 83 -8.09 39.36 -3.76
C ALA A 83 -7.69 40.73 -4.32
N ASP A 84 -8.64 41.65 -4.47
CA ASP A 84 -8.32 43.04 -4.76
C ASP A 84 -7.58 43.64 -3.54
N PRO A 85 -6.38 44.24 -3.74
CA PRO A 85 -5.60 44.80 -2.64
C PRO A 85 -6.27 46.02 -1.97
N THR A 86 -7.28 46.62 -2.61
CA THR A 86 -8.01 47.78 -2.10
C THR A 86 -9.37 47.43 -1.48
N ASP A 87 -9.95 46.29 -1.85
CA ASP A 87 -11.17 45.73 -1.26
C ASP A 87 -11.10 44.20 -1.22
N LEU A 88 -10.79 43.63 -0.06
CA LEU A 88 -10.56 42.19 0.08
C LEU A 88 -11.84 41.34 -0.14
N GLU A 89 -13.01 41.96 -0.13
CA GLU A 89 -14.30 41.33 -0.47
C GLU A 89 -14.52 41.24 -1.99
N TRP A 90 -13.69 41.90 -2.78
CA TRP A 90 -13.70 41.86 -4.23
C TRP A 90 -12.56 40.98 -4.76
N LEU A 91 -12.85 40.19 -5.80
CA LEU A 91 -11.92 39.30 -6.46
C LEU A 91 -11.68 39.76 -7.89
N LEU A 92 -10.41 39.84 -8.28
CA LEU A 92 -9.98 40.17 -9.63
C LEU A 92 -9.54 38.91 -10.37
N PRO A 93 -9.93 38.74 -11.65
CA PRO A 93 -9.43 37.65 -12.46
C PRO A 93 -7.98 37.89 -12.84
N ALA A 94 -7.12 36.91 -12.56
CA ALA A 94 -5.80 36.85 -13.18
C ALA A 94 -5.96 36.61 -14.69
N ARG A 95 -5.05 37.13 -15.51
CA ARG A 95 -5.11 36.89 -16.96
C ARG A 95 -4.73 35.44 -17.26
N PRO A 96 -5.46 34.71 -18.14
CA PRO A 96 -5.16 33.31 -18.42
C PRO A 96 -3.71 33.07 -18.87
N GLY A 97 -3.15 33.98 -19.68
CA GLY A 97 -1.76 33.89 -20.14
C GLY A 97 -0.72 34.07 -19.02
N GLU A 98 -1.01 34.85 -17.99
CA GLU A 98 -0.11 35.05 -16.83
C GLU A 98 -0.14 33.83 -15.91
N VAL A 99 -1.32 33.25 -15.68
CA VAL A 99 -1.48 32.00 -14.91
C VAL A 99 -0.81 30.83 -15.62
N LEU A 100 -1.06 30.67 -16.93
CA LEU A 100 -0.41 29.63 -17.75
C LEU A 100 1.12 29.76 -17.73
N ALA A 101 1.66 30.97 -17.88
CA ALA A 101 3.09 31.21 -17.82
C ALA A 101 3.68 30.82 -16.45
N GLY A 102 2.98 31.14 -15.35
CA GLY A 102 3.38 30.75 -14.00
C GLY A 102 3.39 29.23 -13.78
N LEU A 103 2.34 28.52 -14.21
CA LEU A 103 2.24 27.06 -14.13
C LEU A 103 3.34 26.38 -14.94
N LEU A 104 3.55 26.81 -16.20
CA LEU A 104 4.60 26.28 -17.06
C LEU A 104 6.00 26.54 -16.49
N HIS A 105 6.21 27.68 -15.83
CA HIS A 105 7.48 27.96 -15.15
C HIS A 105 7.68 27.02 -13.96
N GLY A 106 6.66 26.81 -13.13
CA GLY A 106 6.71 25.86 -12.02
C GLY A 106 7.04 24.43 -12.47
N ILE A 107 6.41 23.94 -13.54
CA ILE A 107 6.71 22.62 -14.12
C ILE A 107 8.16 22.55 -14.63
N ARG A 108 8.62 23.60 -15.33
CA ARG A 108 10.02 23.68 -15.81
C ARG A 108 11.00 23.67 -14.66
N ASP A 109 10.74 24.43 -13.60
CA ASP A 109 11.60 24.49 -12.41
C ASP A 109 11.66 23.13 -11.71
N GLN A 110 10.52 22.45 -11.54
CA GLN A 110 10.47 21.08 -11.00
C GLN A 110 11.25 20.08 -11.86
N THR A 111 11.11 20.19 -13.18
CA THR A 111 11.84 19.35 -14.14
C THR A 111 13.35 19.61 -14.04
N ALA A 112 13.76 20.88 -13.99
CA ALA A 112 15.16 21.27 -13.87
C ALA A 112 15.77 20.78 -12.55
N LEU A 113 15.08 20.96 -11.43
CA LEU A 113 15.50 20.42 -10.12
C LEU A 113 15.61 18.89 -10.14
N THR A 114 14.67 18.21 -10.79
CA THR A 114 14.72 16.75 -10.93
C THR A 114 15.90 16.30 -11.79
N GLN A 115 16.16 16.99 -12.91
CA GLN A 115 17.31 16.74 -13.78
C GLN A 115 18.65 17.02 -13.09
N GLU A 116 18.74 18.08 -12.29
CA GLU A 116 19.93 18.39 -11.48
C GLU A 116 20.18 17.28 -10.45
N ARG A 117 19.13 16.80 -9.77
CA ARG A 117 19.21 15.64 -8.87
C ARG A 117 19.69 14.39 -9.62
N MET A 118 19.14 14.09 -10.79
CA MET A 118 19.59 12.96 -11.62
C MET A 118 21.07 13.08 -12.00
N THR A 119 21.51 14.27 -12.43
CA THR A 119 22.91 14.54 -12.79
C THR A 119 23.84 14.36 -11.59
N SER A 120 23.44 14.86 -10.42
CA SER A 120 24.19 14.69 -9.17
C SER A 120 24.34 13.21 -8.77
N VAL A 121 23.26 12.42 -8.90
CA VAL A 121 23.28 10.97 -8.64
C VAL A 121 24.17 10.25 -9.65
N ALA A 122 24.07 10.57 -10.95
CA ALA A 122 24.91 9.98 -11.99
C ALA A 122 26.41 10.27 -11.76
N ALA A 123 26.75 11.52 -11.46
CA ALA A 123 28.12 11.91 -11.12
C ALA A 123 28.63 11.20 -9.86
N ALA A 124 27.76 10.91 -8.88
CA ALA A 124 28.12 10.09 -7.74
C ALA A 124 28.41 8.64 -8.12
N ALA A 125 27.58 8.04 -8.98
CA ALA A 125 27.82 6.69 -9.48
C ALA A 125 29.14 6.58 -10.26
N GLU A 126 29.45 7.53 -11.14
CA GLU A 126 30.72 7.57 -11.90
C GLU A 126 31.96 7.57 -11.00
N ARG A 127 31.94 8.33 -9.89
CA ARG A 127 33.05 8.36 -8.92
C ARG A 127 33.36 6.98 -8.33
N PHE A 128 32.32 6.16 -8.13
CA PHE A 128 32.49 4.81 -7.57
C PHE A 128 32.70 3.75 -8.65
N ALA A 129 32.18 3.94 -9.87
CA ALA A 129 32.43 3.04 -11.00
C ALA A 129 33.92 2.96 -11.38
N ALA A 130 34.67 4.05 -11.18
CA ALA A 130 36.11 4.08 -11.37
C ALA A 130 36.91 3.32 -10.29
N LEU A 131 36.27 2.97 -9.16
CA LEU A 131 36.89 2.17 -8.12
C LEU A 131 36.71 0.69 -8.46
N GLN A 132 37.82 -0.02 -8.58
CA GLN A 132 37.80 -1.46 -8.79
C GLN A 132 37.29 -2.12 -7.50
N VAL A 133 35.99 -2.45 -7.48
CA VAL A 133 35.43 -3.32 -6.45
C VAL A 133 36.11 -4.67 -6.64
N ALA A 134 36.72 -5.20 -5.58
CA ALA A 134 37.21 -6.56 -5.60
C ALA A 134 36.05 -7.45 -6.07
N GLU A 135 36.19 -8.07 -7.24
CA GLU A 135 35.20 -9.01 -7.75
C GLU A 135 35.03 -10.08 -6.69
N LEU A 136 33.98 -9.95 -5.88
CA LEU A 136 33.44 -11.08 -5.14
C LEU A 136 33.21 -12.13 -6.22
N PRO A 137 33.77 -13.35 -6.08
CA PRO A 137 33.69 -14.35 -7.11
C PRO A 137 32.24 -14.43 -7.58
N ALA A 138 32.05 -14.43 -8.91
CA ALA A 138 30.76 -14.41 -9.61
C ALA A 138 29.86 -15.63 -9.33
N GLY A 139 29.98 -16.26 -8.15
CA GLY A 139 28.96 -17.08 -7.52
C GLY A 139 27.87 -16.24 -6.86
N GLY A 140 27.55 -15.08 -7.46
CA GLY A 140 26.52 -14.13 -7.07
C GLY A 140 25.13 -14.74 -7.21
N GLY A 141 24.81 -15.61 -6.27
CA GLY A 141 23.59 -16.39 -6.29
C GLY A 141 22.52 -15.85 -5.35
N VAL A 142 22.95 -15.26 -4.22
CA VAL A 142 22.07 -14.68 -3.20
C VAL A 142 22.67 -13.36 -2.75
N ARG A 143 21.88 -12.29 -2.81
CA ARG A 143 22.28 -10.93 -2.42
C ARG A 143 21.23 -10.34 -1.48
N ALA A 144 21.66 -9.81 -0.34
CA ALA A 144 20.79 -8.99 0.50
C ALA A 144 20.67 -7.59 -0.11
N VAL A 145 19.44 -7.12 -0.25
CA VAL A 145 19.08 -5.78 -0.76
C VAL A 145 18.25 -5.06 0.29
N GLU A 146 18.56 -3.79 0.52
CA GLU A 146 17.94 -2.98 1.57
C GLU A 146 17.31 -1.71 0.99
N GLY A 147 16.18 -1.31 1.57
CA GLY A 147 15.41 -0.14 1.17
C GLY A 147 14.20 -0.50 0.31
N LYS A 148 13.01 -0.15 0.79
CA LYS A 148 11.73 -0.53 0.15
C LYS A 148 11.62 -0.05 -1.30
N ASP A 149 12.03 1.18 -1.59
CA ASP A 149 11.97 1.73 -2.95
C ASP A 149 13.02 1.13 -3.87
N TYR A 150 14.21 0.83 -3.35
CA TYR A 150 15.25 0.15 -4.12
C TYR A 150 14.86 -1.30 -4.44
N ILE A 151 14.32 -2.04 -3.47
CA ILE A 151 13.77 -3.39 -3.67
C ILE A 151 12.64 -3.35 -4.71
N GLN A 152 11.73 -2.38 -4.62
CA GLN A 152 10.66 -2.24 -5.60
C GLN A 152 11.22 -1.94 -7.00
N GLY A 153 12.21 -1.05 -7.14
CA GLY A 153 12.85 -0.78 -8.42
C GLY A 153 13.46 -2.02 -9.06
N LEU A 154 14.12 -2.88 -8.27
CA LEU A 154 14.62 -4.18 -8.75
C LEU A 154 13.50 -5.10 -9.23
N ILE A 155 12.39 -5.18 -8.48
CA ILE A 155 11.21 -5.97 -8.87
C ILE A 155 10.59 -5.42 -10.17
N ASP A 156 10.52 -4.10 -10.33
CA ASP A 156 9.99 -3.45 -11.52
C ASP A 156 10.88 -3.71 -12.75
N GLU A 157 12.20 -3.65 -12.58
CA GLU A 157 13.18 -4.00 -13.62
C GLU A 157 13.07 -5.47 -14.07
N GLU A 158 12.94 -6.42 -13.15
CA GLU A 158 12.79 -7.84 -13.49
C GLU A 158 11.41 -8.13 -14.08
N SER A 159 10.36 -7.44 -13.61
CA SER A 159 9.03 -7.50 -14.21
C SER A 159 9.07 -7.09 -15.68
N ALA A 160 9.75 -5.99 -16.03
CA ALA A 160 9.86 -5.53 -17.41
C ALA A 160 10.55 -6.57 -18.32
N LYS A 161 11.47 -7.37 -17.77
CA LYS A 161 12.18 -8.45 -18.49
C LYS A 161 11.43 -9.78 -18.51
N CYS A 162 10.36 -9.93 -17.72
CA CYS A 162 9.58 -11.15 -17.60
C CYS A 162 8.93 -11.55 -18.94
N THR A 163 8.91 -12.84 -19.24
CA THR A 163 8.49 -13.40 -20.54
C THR A 163 7.51 -14.56 -20.44
N THR A 164 7.37 -15.17 -19.25
CA THR A 164 6.56 -16.37 -19.06
C THR A 164 5.58 -16.24 -17.91
N GLU A 165 6.08 -15.93 -16.72
CA GLU A 165 5.31 -16.05 -15.48
C GLU A 165 5.83 -15.15 -14.37
N HIS A 166 4.88 -14.55 -13.64
CA HIS A 166 5.07 -14.02 -12.30
C HIS A 166 4.34 -14.88 -11.26
N ALA A 167 5.06 -15.27 -10.21
CA ALA A 167 4.49 -16.00 -9.07
C ALA A 167 4.83 -15.29 -7.76
N GLY A 168 3.85 -15.12 -6.87
CA GLY A 168 4.03 -14.39 -5.62
C GLY A 168 3.28 -14.95 -4.43
N ILE A 169 3.86 -14.79 -3.24
CA ILE A 169 3.22 -15.03 -1.94
C ILE A 169 3.07 -13.69 -1.23
N GLN A 170 1.86 -13.41 -0.80
CA GLN A 170 1.40 -12.10 -0.36
C GLN A 170 0.85 -12.18 1.08
N PRO A 171 1.70 -12.36 2.11
CA PRO A 171 1.26 -12.46 3.49
C PRO A 171 0.67 -11.15 4.02
N GLY A 172 -0.08 -11.26 5.12
CA GLY A 172 -0.78 -10.17 5.78
C GLY A 172 -2.30 -10.29 5.66
N GLY A 173 -3.02 -9.23 6.03
CA GLY A 173 -4.48 -9.19 6.02
C GLY A 173 -5.08 -8.59 4.75
N ILE A 174 -6.22 -7.91 4.92
CA ILE A 174 -6.87 -7.13 3.86
C ILE A 174 -5.85 -6.18 3.24
N ARG A 175 -5.74 -6.22 1.91
CA ARG A 175 -4.82 -5.37 1.18
C ARG A 175 -5.35 -3.93 1.14
N SER A 176 -4.52 -3.00 1.57
CA SER A 176 -4.81 -1.58 1.45
C SER A 176 -4.84 -1.18 -0.01
N GLU A 177 -5.69 -0.21 -0.33
CA GLU A 177 -5.78 0.41 -1.65
C GLU A 177 -4.40 0.91 -2.10
N PHE A 178 -3.65 1.57 -1.23
CA PHE A 178 -2.28 2.01 -1.52
C PHE A 178 -1.38 0.88 -2.06
N HIS A 179 -1.39 -0.30 -1.43
CA HIS A 179 -0.55 -1.42 -1.90
C HIS A 179 -1.05 -2.02 -3.22
N LEU A 180 -2.36 -2.05 -3.45
CA LEU A 180 -2.95 -2.55 -4.68
C LEU A 180 -2.70 -1.58 -5.84
N SER A 181 -2.90 -0.28 -5.65
CA SER A 181 -2.64 0.76 -6.65
C SER A 181 -1.15 0.82 -7.03
N ARG A 182 -0.25 0.54 -6.09
CA ARG A 182 1.19 0.41 -6.42
C ARG A 182 1.52 -0.81 -7.26
N ALA A 183 0.83 -1.94 -7.04
CA ALA A 183 1.05 -3.17 -7.80
C ALA A 183 0.35 -3.15 -9.17
N LEU A 184 -0.70 -2.34 -9.33
CA LEU A 184 -1.57 -2.34 -10.49
C LEU A 184 -0.84 -2.10 -11.83
N PRO A 185 0.03 -1.08 -11.99
CA PRO A 185 0.71 -0.86 -13.27
C PRO A 185 1.57 -2.04 -13.70
N LEU A 186 2.28 -2.65 -12.74
CA LEU A 186 3.12 -3.82 -12.96
C LEU A 186 2.27 -5.01 -13.44
N VAL A 187 1.16 -5.29 -12.75
CA VAL A 187 0.33 -6.46 -13.09
C VAL A 187 -0.47 -6.23 -14.37
N GLN A 188 -0.91 -5.01 -14.64
CA GLN A 188 -1.53 -4.66 -15.93
C GLN A 188 -0.56 -4.85 -17.10
N ASP A 189 0.71 -4.47 -16.95
CA ASP A 189 1.73 -4.69 -17.98
C ASP A 189 1.97 -6.20 -18.22
N LEU A 190 2.16 -6.99 -17.17
CA LEU A 190 2.32 -8.45 -17.28
C LEU A 190 1.08 -9.10 -17.93
N ALA A 191 -0.12 -8.73 -17.48
CA ALA A 191 -1.39 -9.23 -18.01
C ALA A 191 -1.60 -8.82 -19.47
N GLY A 192 -1.28 -7.57 -19.83
CA GLY A 192 -1.37 -7.05 -21.19
C GLY A 192 -0.40 -7.73 -22.16
N ARG A 193 0.74 -8.20 -21.66
CA ARG A 193 1.69 -9.06 -22.40
C ARG A 193 1.25 -10.54 -22.46
N GLY A 194 0.09 -10.89 -21.88
CA GLY A 194 -0.44 -12.25 -21.88
C GLY A 194 0.30 -13.23 -20.97
N LEU A 195 1.08 -12.72 -20.02
CA LEU A 195 1.88 -13.54 -19.10
C LEU A 195 1.01 -14.10 -17.98
N ARG A 196 1.41 -15.25 -17.44
CA ARG A 196 0.69 -15.87 -16.32
C ARG A 196 1.06 -15.17 -15.03
N VAL A 197 0.06 -14.64 -14.31
CA VAL A 197 0.28 -13.98 -13.02
C VAL A 197 -0.44 -14.78 -11.93
N ARG A 198 0.31 -15.35 -10.99
CA ARG A 198 -0.24 -16.16 -9.89
C ARG A 198 0.13 -15.57 -8.54
N SER A 199 -0.85 -15.39 -7.67
CA SER A 199 -0.60 -14.85 -6.33
C SER A 199 -1.36 -15.60 -5.23
N LEU A 200 -0.63 -15.95 -4.16
CA LEU A 200 -1.17 -16.54 -2.94
C LEU A 200 -1.39 -15.49 -1.87
N TYR A 201 -2.59 -15.41 -1.31
CA TYR A 201 -2.92 -14.53 -0.18
C TYR A 201 -3.43 -15.33 1.02
N THR A 202 -3.58 -14.66 2.17
CA THR A 202 -4.35 -15.23 3.28
C THR A 202 -5.85 -15.18 2.98
N HIS A 203 -6.65 -16.07 3.59
CA HIS A 203 -8.11 -16.09 3.42
C HIS A 203 -8.77 -14.76 3.80
N VAL A 204 -8.17 -13.98 4.70
CA VAL A 204 -8.69 -12.66 5.10
C VAL A 204 -8.77 -11.69 3.92
N ALA A 205 -7.91 -11.85 2.91
CA ALA A 205 -7.91 -11.01 1.73
C ALA A 205 -9.23 -11.07 0.93
N ARG A 206 -9.99 -12.19 1.05
CA ARG A 206 -11.32 -12.37 0.42
C ARG A 206 -12.35 -11.33 0.86
N HIS A 207 -12.18 -10.74 2.03
CA HIS A 207 -13.13 -9.76 2.57
C HIS A 207 -12.78 -8.31 2.19
N GLY A 208 -11.70 -8.09 1.44
CA GLY A 208 -11.29 -6.78 0.98
C GLY A 208 -11.92 -6.40 -0.34
N MET A 209 -12.84 -5.42 -0.35
CA MET A 209 -13.44 -4.91 -1.60
C MET A 209 -12.39 -4.39 -2.59
N GLY A 210 -11.28 -3.83 -2.10
CA GLY A 210 -10.18 -3.35 -2.94
C GLY A 210 -9.53 -4.46 -3.77
N LEU A 211 -9.43 -5.69 -3.25
CA LEU A 211 -8.85 -6.80 -4.00
C LEU A 211 -9.76 -7.23 -5.17
N GLN A 212 -11.08 -7.17 -4.97
CA GLN A 212 -12.05 -7.44 -6.03
C GLN A 212 -11.96 -6.37 -7.14
N ALA A 213 -12.00 -5.09 -6.77
CA ALA A 213 -11.85 -3.99 -7.72
C ALA A 213 -10.52 -4.06 -8.49
N TYR A 214 -9.45 -4.47 -7.81
CA TYR A 214 -8.16 -4.72 -8.43
C TYR A 214 -8.23 -5.84 -9.49
N LEU A 215 -8.90 -6.96 -9.21
CA LEU A 215 -9.07 -8.06 -10.17
C LEU A 215 -9.89 -7.65 -11.39
N ASP A 216 -10.95 -6.87 -11.19
CA ASP A 216 -11.79 -6.35 -12.27
C ASP A 216 -10.99 -5.48 -13.26
N LEU A 217 -9.90 -4.84 -12.80
CA LEU A 217 -9.02 -3.99 -13.61
C LEU A 217 -7.92 -4.73 -14.38
N VAL A 218 -7.43 -5.87 -13.87
CA VAL A 218 -6.30 -6.62 -14.46
C VAL A 218 -6.75 -7.77 -15.35
N GLY A 219 -7.99 -8.25 -15.18
CA GLY A 219 -8.58 -9.28 -16.03
C GLY A 219 -8.14 -10.72 -15.69
N PRO A 220 -8.55 -11.69 -16.54
CA PRO A 220 -8.54 -13.12 -16.18
C PRO A 220 -7.17 -13.80 -16.21
N THR A 221 -6.12 -13.13 -16.70
CA THR A 221 -4.74 -13.67 -16.71
C THR A 221 -4.11 -13.70 -15.31
N VAL A 222 -4.75 -13.03 -14.34
CA VAL A 222 -4.34 -13.00 -12.94
C VAL A 222 -5.15 -14.04 -12.15
N GLU A 223 -4.47 -15.08 -11.68
CA GLU A 223 -5.03 -16.08 -10.80
C GLU A 223 -4.68 -15.76 -9.35
N ILE A 224 -5.71 -15.65 -8.50
CA ILE A 224 -5.54 -15.50 -7.05
C ILE A 224 -6.09 -16.73 -6.33
N ARG A 225 -5.26 -17.29 -5.45
CA ARG A 225 -5.66 -18.33 -4.51
C ARG A 225 -5.32 -17.92 -3.09
N THR A 226 -5.97 -18.55 -2.12
CA THR A 226 -5.78 -18.21 -0.71
C THR A 226 -5.68 -19.43 0.20
N LEU A 227 -5.00 -19.25 1.32
CA LEU A 227 -4.81 -20.21 2.42
C LEU A 227 -5.05 -19.51 3.77
N ASP A 228 -5.21 -20.23 4.87
CA ASP A 228 -5.30 -19.60 6.19
C ASP A 228 -4.03 -18.87 6.59
N VAL A 229 -2.89 -19.52 6.34
CA VAL A 229 -1.55 -19.02 6.61
C VAL A 229 -0.72 -19.23 5.36
N VAL A 230 0.08 -18.22 4.99
CA VAL A 230 1.05 -18.31 3.91
C VAL A 230 2.45 -17.98 4.44
N PRO A 231 3.52 -18.46 3.80
CA PRO A 231 4.88 -18.06 4.13
C PRO A 231 5.13 -16.55 4.00
N GLU A 232 6.33 -16.15 4.41
CA GLU A 232 6.82 -14.80 4.17
C GLU A 232 6.82 -14.41 2.69
N ARG A 233 6.86 -13.10 2.44
CA ARG A 233 6.68 -12.54 1.10
C ARG A 233 7.72 -13.13 0.14
N LEU A 234 7.21 -13.69 -0.96
CA LEU A 234 7.97 -14.23 -2.08
C LEU A 234 7.50 -13.57 -3.37
N VAL A 235 8.43 -13.18 -4.25
CA VAL A 235 8.15 -12.68 -5.60
C VAL A 235 9.12 -13.34 -6.56
N MET A 236 8.63 -13.95 -7.65
CA MET A 236 9.44 -14.66 -8.63
C MET A 236 9.04 -14.27 -10.05
N PHE A 237 10.03 -14.26 -10.95
CA PHE A 237 9.85 -14.03 -12.38
C PHE A 237 10.59 -15.10 -13.19
N ASP A 238 9.94 -15.68 -14.20
CA ASP A 238 10.48 -16.63 -15.19
C ASP A 238 11.31 -17.81 -14.65
N ARG A 239 11.16 -18.15 -13.35
CA ARG A 239 12.05 -19.05 -12.61
C ARG A 239 13.54 -18.69 -12.70
N SER A 240 13.86 -17.44 -13.01
CA SER A 240 15.22 -16.93 -13.12
C SER A 240 15.68 -16.16 -11.88
N VAL A 241 14.73 -15.52 -11.19
CA VAL A 241 14.97 -14.71 -10.00
C VAL A 241 13.85 -14.86 -8.99
N ALA A 242 14.21 -14.86 -7.71
CA ALA A 242 13.30 -14.83 -6.58
C ALA A 242 13.71 -13.73 -5.59
N TYR A 243 12.73 -13.01 -5.05
CA TYR A 243 12.87 -12.06 -3.95
C TYR A 243 12.13 -12.59 -2.73
N VAL A 244 12.85 -12.79 -1.63
CA VAL A 244 12.30 -13.26 -0.35
C VAL A 244 12.50 -12.19 0.70
N ALA A 245 11.46 -11.83 1.47
CA ALA A 245 11.64 -10.92 2.60
C ALA A 245 12.58 -11.54 3.64
N ALA A 246 13.64 -10.83 4.02
CA ALA A 246 14.62 -11.27 5.02
C ALA A 246 14.21 -10.87 6.45
N VAL A 247 13.34 -9.85 6.57
CA VAL A 247 12.87 -9.28 7.84
C VAL A 247 11.37 -8.94 7.76
N PRO A 248 10.63 -8.96 8.90
CA PRO A 248 9.17 -8.78 8.91
C PRO A 248 8.67 -7.45 8.32
N ASP A 249 9.40 -6.36 8.51
CA ASP A 249 9.02 -5.03 8.01
C ASP A 249 9.29 -4.83 6.50
N ARG A 250 9.87 -5.86 5.86
CA ARG A 250 10.21 -5.95 4.44
C ARG A 250 11.16 -4.84 3.97
N THR A 251 11.98 -4.29 4.87
CA THR A 251 13.04 -3.33 4.51
C THR A 251 14.25 -4.01 3.89
N VAL A 252 14.46 -5.30 4.15
CA VAL A 252 15.51 -6.12 3.57
C VAL A 252 14.90 -7.31 2.83
N ALA A 253 15.37 -7.59 1.61
CA ALA A 253 15.03 -8.76 0.83
C ALA A 253 16.28 -9.51 0.37
N LEU A 254 16.16 -10.81 0.15
CA LEU A 254 17.16 -11.64 -0.53
C LEU A 254 16.77 -11.73 -2.01
N GLU A 255 17.60 -11.18 -2.88
CA GLU A 255 17.57 -11.46 -4.31
C GLU A 255 18.33 -12.77 -4.56
N ILE A 256 17.67 -13.74 -5.18
CA ILE A 256 18.17 -15.08 -5.41
C ILE A 256 18.13 -15.37 -6.91
N ARG A 257 19.28 -15.68 -7.50
CA ARG A 257 19.47 -16.00 -8.93
C ARG A 257 20.13 -17.36 -9.17
N ILE A 258 20.34 -18.17 -8.13
CA ILE A 258 20.83 -19.56 -8.29
C ILE A 258 19.69 -20.41 -8.87
N PRO A 259 19.81 -20.98 -10.09
CA PRO A 259 18.70 -21.70 -10.72
C PRO A 259 18.12 -22.81 -9.83
N ALA A 260 18.98 -23.64 -9.22
CA ALA A 260 18.54 -24.72 -8.33
C ALA A 260 17.75 -24.21 -7.10
N LEU A 261 18.08 -23.03 -6.57
CA LEU A 261 17.36 -22.46 -5.43
C LEU A 261 16.04 -21.80 -5.87
N VAL A 262 16.03 -21.15 -7.02
CA VAL A 262 14.80 -20.59 -7.60
C VAL A 262 13.82 -21.72 -7.97
N ASP A 263 14.30 -22.81 -8.56
CA ASP A 263 13.48 -23.99 -8.85
C ASP A 263 12.91 -24.62 -7.58
N TYR A 264 13.71 -24.69 -6.50
CA TYR A 264 13.23 -25.17 -5.21
C TYR A 264 12.14 -24.26 -4.62
N LEU A 265 12.35 -22.94 -4.61
CA LEU A 265 11.35 -21.97 -4.13
C LEU A 265 10.07 -22.02 -4.95
N TYR A 266 10.19 -22.20 -6.27
CA TYR A 266 9.05 -22.38 -7.15
C TYR A 266 8.31 -23.69 -6.85
N ALA A 267 9.02 -24.79 -6.59
CA ALA A 267 8.40 -26.05 -6.17
C ALA A 267 7.67 -25.92 -4.83
N VAL A 268 8.22 -25.18 -3.88
CA VAL A 268 7.55 -24.85 -2.61
C VAL A 268 6.29 -24.02 -2.86
N PHE A 269 6.36 -23.01 -3.72
CA PHE A 269 5.19 -22.24 -4.15
C PHE A 269 4.11 -23.15 -4.76
N GLU A 270 4.47 -24.08 -5.65
CA GLU A 270 3.55 -25.05 -6.24
C GLU A 270 2.85 -25.93 -5.20
N CYS A 271 3.56 -26.33 -4.15
CA CYS A 271 2.96 -27.07 -3.04
C CYS A 271 1.84 -26.27 -2.36
N PHE A 272 2.08 -25.01 -2.03
CA PHE A 272 1.05 -24.12 -1.49
C PHE A 272 -0.05 -23.82 -2.50
N TRP A 273 0.30 -23.66 -3.79
CA TRP A 273 -0.65 -23.37 -4.86
C TRP A 273 -1.69 -24.47 -5.02
N ARG A 274 -1.27 -25.74 -4.93
CA ARG A 274 -2.17 -26.91 -5.04
C ARG A 274 -3.15 -27.03 -3.88
N THR A 275 -2.75 -26.64 -2.67
CA THR A 275 -3.61 -26.70 -1.48
C THR A 275 -4.48 -25.46 -1.30
N ALA A 276 -4.12 -24.36 -1.97
CA ALA A 276 -4.84 -23.09 -1.89
C ALA A 276 -6.17 -23.11 -2.65
N LEU A 277 -7.15 -22.39 -2.11
CA LEU A 277 -8.48 -22.27 -2.68
C LEU A 277 -8.57 -21.04 -3.62
N PRO A 278 -9.16 -21.15 -4.82
CA PRO A 278 -9.51 -20.01 -5.67
C PRO A 278 -10.23 -18.90 -4.90
N LEU A 279 -10.01 -17.64 -5.28
CA LEU A 279 -10.59 -16.49 -4.56
C LEU A 279 -12.13 -16.46 -4.60
N ASP A 280 -12.74 -16.97 -5.67
CA ASP A 280 -14.19 -16.97 -5.82
C ASP A 280 -14.88 -18.16 -5.13
N ASP A 281 -14.10 -19.19 -4.76
CA ASP A 281 -14.63 -20.34 -4.05
C ASP A 281 -15.10 -19.94 -2.65
N ARG A 282 -16.33 -20.30 -2.32
CA ARG A 282 -16.84 -20.12 -0.95
C ARG A 282 -16.05 -21.01 -0.01
N LEU A 283 -15.44 -20.40 1.02
CA LEU A 283 -14.94 -21.17 2.16
C LEU A 283 -16.13 -21.95 2.71
N SER A 284 -16.08 -23.28 2.65
CA SER A 284 -17.18 -24.09 3.13
C SER A 284 -17.25 -23.99 4.66
N ASP A 285 -18.31 -23.39 5.20
CA ASP A 285 -18.68 -23.52 6.62
C ASP A 285 -18.95 -24.99 7.02
N ARG A 286 -19.03 -25.89 6.03
CA ARG A 286 -19.29 -27.32 6.16
C ARG A 286 -18.20 -28.14 6.87
N SER A 287 -17.23 -27.49 7.50
CA SER A 287 -16.18 -28.16 8.27
C SER A 287 -16.21 -27.82 9.76
N GLU A 288 -17.34 -27.35 10.26
CA GLU A 288 -17.69 -27.41 11.68
C GLU A 288 -17.76 -28.89 12.10
N VAL A 289 -16.64 -29.38 12.61
CA VAL A 289 -16.60 -30.65 13.34
C VAL A 289 -16.79 -30.28 14.80
N GLU A 290 -17.83 -30.84 15.42
CA GLU A 290 -18.08 -30.67 16.87
C GLU A 290 -18.26 -29.20 17.33
N GLY A 291 -18.75 -28.33 16.44
CA GLY A 291 -19.00 -26.91 16.76
C GLY A 291 -17.76 -26.01 16.71
N ILE A 292 -16.63 -26.51 16.21
CA ILE A 292 -15.39 -25.74 16.03
C ILE A 292 -15.24 -25.38 14.55
N THR A 293 -15.19 -24.09 14.25
CA THR A 293 -15.05 -23.60 12.87
C THR A 293 -13.67 -23.92 12.29
N HIS A 294 -13.54 -23.91 10.96
CA HIS A 294 -12.25 -24.07 10.28
C HIS A 294 -11.19 -23.09 10.82
N ARG A 295 -11.58 -21.82 10.99
CA ARG A 295 -10.72 -20.76 11.52
C ARG A 295 -10.23 -21.08 12.93
N GLU A 296 -11.11 -21.58 13.79
CA GLU A 296 -10.77 -21.97 15.16
C GLU A 296 -9.87 -23.21 15.19
N ARG A 297 -10.00 -24.15 14.25
CA ARG A 297 -9.06 -25.28 14.12
C ARG A 297 -7.65 -24.81 13.72
N VAL A 298 -7.54 -23.85 12.81
CA VAL A 298 -6.25 -23.25 12.45
C VAL A 298 -5.65 -22.48 13.63
N ILE A 299 -6.48 -21.74 14.38
CA ILE A 299 -6.04 -21.08 15.61
C ILE A 299 -5.56 -22.12 16.64
N ALA A 300 -6.28 -23.23 16.79
CA ALA A 300 -5.92 -24.31 17.69
C ALA A 300 -4.53 -24.89 17.37
N SER A 301 -4.25 -25.19 16.10
CA SER A 301 -2.95 -25.71 15.67
C SER A 301 -1.82 -24.71 15.92
N LEU A 302 -2.06 -23.42 15.65
CA LEU A 302 -1.08 -22.36 15.90
C LEU A 302 -0.84 -22.12 17.41
N LEU A 303 -1.87 -22.29 18.25
CA LEU A 303 -1.69 -22.26 19.71
C LEU A 303 -0.92 -23.48 20.23
N ALA A 304 -1.10 -24.65 19.62
CA ALA A 304 -0.35 -25.87 19.94
C ALA A 304 1.14 -25.74 19.60
N GLU A 305 1.50 -24.95 18.58
CA GLU A 305 2.89 -24.56 18.29
C GLU A 305 3.51 -23.62 19.36
N GLY A 306 2.71 -23.16 20.34
CA GLY A 306 3.17 -22.27 21.41
C GLY A 306 3.16 -20.78 21.07
N LEU A 307 2.56 -20.39 19.94
CA LEU A 307 2.50 -19.00 19.51
C LEU A 307 1.61 -18.17 20.43
N THR A 308 1.97 -16.90 20.61
CA THR A 308 1.18 -15.89 21.31
C THR A 308 0.01 -15.41 20.45
N ASP A 309 -1.01 -14.81 21.07
CA ASP A 309 -2.17 -14.27 20.34
C ASP A 309 -1.76 -13.26 19.25
N THR A 310 -0.68 -12.51 19.49
CA THR A 310 -0.14 -11.54 18.54
C THR A 310 0.45 -12.24 17.31
N GLU A 311 1.26 -13.27 17.51
CA GLU A 311 1.85 -14.06 16.42
C GLU A 311 0.80 -14.83 15.62
N VAL A 312 -0.20 -15.40 16.31
CA VAL A 312 -1.35 -16.06 15.65
C VAL A 312 -2.11 -15.05 14.79
N ALA A 313 -2.41 -13.87 15.34
CA ALA A 313 -3.12 -12.83 14.60
C ALA A 313 -2.33 -12.34 13.36
N GLU A 314 -1.02 -12.16 13.51
CA GLU A 314 -0.12 -11.76 12.43
C GLU A 314 -0.08 -12.80 11.29
N ARG A 315 0.16 -14.08 11.61
CA ARG A 315 0.16 -15.18 10.62
C ARG A 315 -1.17 -15.30 9.88
N LEU A 316 -2.27 -15.11 10.59
CA LEU A 316 -3.62 -15.20 10.06
C LEU A 316 -4.08 -13.93 9.33
N GLY A 317 -3.30 -12.85 9.36
CA GLY A 317 -3.64 -11.57 8.75
C GLY A 317 -4.82 -10.85 9.40
N VAL A 318 -5.09 -11.04 10.69
CA VAL A 318 -6.19 -10.38 11.42
C VAL A 318 -5.69 -9.51 12.57
N ASN A 319 -6.56 -8.66 13.08
CA ASN A 319 -6.29 -7.95 14.33
C ASN A 319 -6.30 -8.94 15.52
N VAL A 320 -5.40 -8.73 16.49
CA VAL A 320 -5.33 -9.43 17.77
C VAL A 320 -6.68 -9.52 18.47
N ARG A 321 -7.52 -8.48 18.42
CA ARG A 321 -8.88 -8.51 18.99
C ARG A 321 -9.75 -9.60 18.36
N THR A 322 -9.72 -9.70 17.03
CA THR A 322 -10.46 -10.73 16.29
C THR A 322 -9.93 -12.11 16.60
N CYS A 323 -8.60 -12.27 16.67
CA CYS A 323 -7.97 -13.52 17.06
C CYS A 323 -8.42 -13.97 18.47
N ARG A 324 -8.34 -13.07 19.46
CA ARG A 324 -8.77 -13.35 20.84
C ARG A 324 -10.24 -13.73 20.96
N HIS A 325 -11.10 -13.13 20.14
CA HIS A 325 -12.51 -13.50 20.09
C HIS A 325 -12.71 -14.97 19.68
N HIS A 326 -11.99 -15.43 18.65
CA HIS A 326 -12.02 -16.85 18.26
C HIS A 326 -11.37 -17.77 19.29
N ILE A 327 -10.28 -17.34 19.93
CA ILE A 327 -9.64 -18.11 21.02
C ILE A 327 -10.62 -18.30 22.19
N ALA A 328 -11.37 -17.25 22.56
CA ALA A 328 -12.37 -17.33 23.63
C ALA A 328 -13.49 -18.32 23.27
N LYS A 329 -14.02 -18.25 22.04
CA LYS A 329 -15.01 -19.23 21.56
C LYS A 329 -14.49 -20.66 21.57
N LEU A 330 -13.26 -20.87 21.10
CA LEU A 330 -12.61 -22.18 21.13
C LEU A 330 -12.44 -22.68 22.57
N ALA A 331 -12.08 -21.81 23.51
CA ALA A 331 -11.98 -22.15 24.93
C ALA A 331 -13.33 -22.54 25.54
N ASP A 332 -14.40 -21.81 25.20
CA ASP A 332 -15.76 -22.11 25.65
C ASP A 332 -16.22 -23.48 25.14
N VAL A 333 -16.00 -23.78 23.85
CA VAL A 333 -16.37 -25.07 23.23
C VAL A 333 -15.58 -26.22 23.85
N LEU A 334 -14.29 -26.04 24.11
CA LEU A 334 -13.43 -27.07 24.70
C LEU A 334 -13.52 -27.13 26.25
N GLY A 335 -14.34 -26.28 26.86
CA GLY A 335 -14.54 -26.23 28.31
C GLY A 335 -13.29 -25.85 29.10
N SER A 336 -12.52 -24.88 28.60
CA SER A 336 -11.26 -24.46 29.19
C SER A 336 -11.35 -23.07 29.82
N SER A 337 -10.79 -22.92 31.02
CA SER A 337 -10.76 -21.64 31.76
C SER A 337 -9.38 -20.97 31.79
N SER A 338 -8.36 -21.62 31.23
CA SER A 338 -6.99 -21.08 31.18
C SER A 338 -6.27 -21.48 29.90
N ARG A 339 -5.30 -20.66 29.48
CA ARG A 339 -4.51 -20.92 28.25
C ARG A 339 -3.81 -22.27 28.29
N THR A 340 -3.20 -22.63 29.41
CA THR A 340 -2.48 -23.89 29.57
C THR A 340 -3.43 -25.08 29.45
N GLN A 341 -4.60 -25.00 30.09
CA GLN A 341 -5.64 -26.02 29.96
C GLN A 341 -6.17 -26.10 28.53
N LEU A 342 -6.33 -24.96 27.84
CA LEU A 342 -6.78 -24.92 26.45
C LEU A 342 -5.82 -25.68 25.53
N GLY A 343 -4.51 -25.48 25.69
CA GLY A 343 -3.51 -26.24 24.93
C GLY A 343 -3.62 -27.76 25.12
N VAL A 344 -3.83 -28.22 26.36
CA VAL A 344 -4.07 -29.65 26.64
C VAL A 344 -5.33 -30.15 25.95
N ARG A 345 -6.44 -29.39 26.01
CA ARG A 345 -7.70 -29.77 25.35
C ARG A 345 -7.61 -29.78 23.83
N ILE A 346 -6.83 -28.88 23.23
CA ILE A 346 -6.55 -28.87 21.79
C ILE A 346 -5.86 -30.17 21.37
N ALA A 347 -4.84 -30.61 22.12
CA ALA A 347 -4.13 -31.86 21.84
C ALA A 347 -5.03 -33.10 22.06
N GLU A 348 -5.80 -33.13 23.15
CA GLU A 348 -6.77 -34.23 23.42
C GLU A 348 -7.84 -34.33 22.32
N ALA A 349 -8.25 -33.20 21.73
CA ALA A 349 -9.20 -33.15 20.63
C ALA A 349 -8.57 -33.37 19.24
N GLY A 350 -7.26 -33.57 19.14
CA GLY A 350 -6.56 -33.76 17.85
C GLY A 350 -6.58 -32.54 16.94
N LEU A 351 -6.64 -31.33 17.52
CA LEU A 351 -6.71 -30.04 16.81
C LEU A 351 -5.35 -29.34 16.72
N ASP A 352 -4.27 -30.05 17.01
CA ASP A 352 -2.90 -29.55 17.08
C ASP A 352 -2.19 -29.51 15.70
N THR A 353 -2.86 -29.95 14.63
CA THR A 353 -2.33 -29.95 13.26
C THR A 353 -3.16 -29.09 12.31
N LEU A 354 -2.49 -28.47 11.34
CA LEU A 354 -3.17 -27.65 10.33
C LEU A 354 -4.10 -28.51 9.46
N PRO A 355 -5.34 -28.05 9.18
CA PRO A 355 -6.39 -28.86 8.57
C PRO A 355 -6.13 -29.30 7.11
N TYR A 356 -5.13 -28.71 6.44
CA TYR A 356 -4.71 -29.07 5.08
C TYR A 356 -3.37 -29.81 5.01
N VAL A 357 -2.73 -30.07 6.17
CA VAL A 357 -1.46 -30.81 6.27
C VAL A 357 -1.69 -32.30 6.58
N SER A 358 -2.94 -32.77 6.61
CA SER A 358 -3.22 -34.20 6.71
C SER A 358 -2.59 -34.92 5.51
N ALA A 359 -1.43 -35.54 5.74
CA ALA A 359 -0.85 -36.48 4.80
C ALA A 359 -1.92 -37.54 4.48
N PRO A 360 -2.00 -38.05 3.24
CA PRO A 360 -2.70 -39.30 3.02
C PRO A 360 -2.08 -40.30 4.01
N GLY A 361 -2.88 -40.76 4.98
CA GLY A 361 -2.43 -41.79 5.92
C GLY A 361 -1.91 -42.98 5.12
N PRO A 362 -0.92 -43.73 5.63
CA PRO A 362 -0.52 -44.96 4.96
C PRO A 362 -1.77 -45.81 4.80
N GLU A 363 -2.18 -46.05 3.55
CA GLU A 363 -3.17 -47.06 3.24
C GLU A 363 -2.62 -48.36 3.84
N SER A 364 -3.21 -48.79 4.95
CA SER A 364 -2.96 -50.12 5.50
C SER A 364 -3.22 -51.10 4.37
N PRO A 365 -2.23 -51.90 3.93
CA PRO A 365 -2.46 -52.91 2.91
C PRO A 365 -3.43 -53.92 3.53
N THR A 366 -4.68 -53.79 3.12
CA THR A 366 -5.72 -54.74 3.49
C THR A 366 -5.49 -55.95 2.60
N GLY A 367 -4.90 -56.98 3.22
CA GLY A 367 -4.93 -58.40 2.86
C GLY A 367 -5.00 -58.81 1.39
N LEU A 368 -3.98 -59.54 0.95
CA LEU A 368 -4.11 -60.87 0.36
C LEU A 368 -2.91 -61.73 0.72
#